data_AF-A0A538R665-F1
#
_entry.id   AF-A0A538R665-F1
#
_cell.length_a   1.000
_cell.length_b   1.000
_cell.length_c   1.000
_cell.angle_alpha   90.00
_cell.angle_beta   90.00
_cell.angle_gamma   90.00
#
_symmetry.space_group_name_H-M   'P 1'
#
loop_
_entity.id
_entity.type
_entity.pdbx_description
1 polymer ?
#
loop_
_entity_poly.entity_id
_entity_poly.type
_entity_poly.pdbx_seq_one_letter_code
_entity_poly.pdbx_strand_id
1 'polypeptide(L)'
;MARWIEAGGPYQFPFMGAASRTLRGERDIDCPKCGAARLRAYFHVFNPTKRTGTIWVWCRACRTTSHLPRVTLAADLGPDPFAQLTLEQFAALESDPAEPLLDRLDRLVDDGTIGGKHRA
;
A
#
# COMPACT_ATOMS: atom_id res chain seq x y z
N MET A 1 11.02 16.24 -4.15
CA MET A 1 10.83 14.80 -3.89
C MET A 1 10.56 14.10 -5.22
N ALA A 2 11.04 12.88 -5.42
CA ALA A 2 10.79 12.14 -6.66
C ALA A 2 9.33 11.66 -6.72
N ARG A 3 8.64 11.92 -7.83
CA ARG A 3 7.23 11.56 -8.01
C ARG A 3 7.02 10.04 -8.03
N TRP A 4 5.96 9.55 -7.40
CA TRP A 4 5.52 8.16 -7.51
C TRP A 4 4.97 7.87 -8.91
N ILE A 5 5.24 6.67 -9.43
CA ILE A 5 4.89 6.23 -10.77
C ILE A 5 3.88 5.09 -10.66
N GLU A 6 2.68 5.28 -11.18
CA GLU A 6 1.72 4.18 -11.31
C GLU A 6 2.26 3.11 -12.24
N ALA A 7 2.15 1.84 -11.83
CA ALA A 7 2.59 0.69 -12.61
C ALA A 7 1.76 0.59 -13.89
N GLY A 8 2.39 0.90 -15.02
CA GLY A 8 1.80 0.78 -16.36
C GLY A 8 2.52 -0.26 -17.23
N GLY A 9 1.93 -0.53 -18.39
CA GLY A 9 2.51 -1.39 -19.42
C GLY A 9 2.86 -2.79 -18.88
N PRO A 10 4.09 -3.29 -19.08
CA PRO A 10 4.47 -4.65 -18.68
C PRO A 10 4.43 -4.87 -17.16
N TYR A 11 4.41 -3.81 -16.35
CA TYR A 11 4.43 -3.90 -14.90
C TYR A 11 3.05 -3.78 -14.24
N GLN A 12 1.99 -3.43 -14.99
CA GLN A 12 0.64 -3.28 -14.45
C GLN A 12 0.16 -4.59 -13.79
N PHE A 13 0.08 -5.68 -14.56
CA PHE A 13 -0.38 -6.97 -14.03
C PHE A 13 0.53 -7.56 -12.95
N PRO A 14 1.87 -7.52 -13.07
CA PRO A 14 2.74 -7.94 -11.98
C PRO A 14 2.50 -7.22 -10.66
N PHE A 15 2.33 -5.89 -10.67
CA PHE A 15 2.03 -5.13 -9.45
C PHE A 15 0.64 -5.43 -8.90
N MET A 16 -0.39 -5.56 -9.75
CA MET A 16 -1.73 -6.00 -9.33
C MET A 16 -1.69 -7.41 -8.74
N GLY A 17 -0.92 -8.32 -9.33
CA GLY A 17 -0.70 -9.67 -8.83
C GLY A 17 -0.03 -9.67 -7.46
N ALA A 18 0.96 -8.81 -7.26
CA ALA A 18 1.58 -8.61 -5.95
C ALA A 18 0.58 -8.10 -4.91
N ALA A 19 -0.21 -7.07 -5.22
CA ALA A 19 -1.27 -6.59 -4.33
C ALA A 19 -2.27 -7.69 -3.96
N SER A 20 -2.70 -8.49 -4.95
CA SER A 20 -3.59 -9.63 -4.75
C SER A 20 -2.98 -10.70 -3.82
N ARG A 21 -1.69 -11.00 -3.98
CA ARG A 21 -0.95 -11.92 -3.10
C ARG A 21 -0.86 -11.38 -1.67
N THR A 22 -0.57 -10.10 -1.52
CA THR A 22 -0.52 -9.44 -0.20
C THR A 22 -1.84 -9.49 0.54
N LEU A 23 -2.98 -9.33 -0.16
CA LEU A 23 -4.33 -9.47 0.42
C LEU A 23 -4.56 -10.86 1.04
N ARG A 24 -3.88 -11.89 0.51
CA ARG A 24 -3.93 -13.28 0.99
C ARG A 24 -2.87 -13.59 2.05
N GLY A 25 -2.12 -12.58 2.50
CA GLY A 25 -1.13 -12.72 3.56
C GLY A 25 0.29 -12.98 3.10
N GLU A 26 0.54 -12.97 1.79
CA GLU A 26 1.91 -13.05 1.32
C GLU A 26 2.70 -11.79 1.70
N ARG A 27 3.95 -12.01 2.11
CA ARG A 27 4.89 -10.98 2.57
C ARG A 27 6.16 -11.08 1.73
N ASP A 28 7.00 -10.06 1.86
CA ASP A 28 8.32 -10.04 1.22
C ASP A 28 8.26 -10.29 -0.30
N ILE A 29 7.32 -9.65 -0.99
CA ILE A 29 7.24 -9.76 -2.46
C ILE A 29 8.30 -8.85 -3.07
N ASP A 30 9.23 -9.39 -3.86
CA ASP A 30 10.21 -8.59 -4.59
C ASP A 30 9.53 -7.67 -5.61
N CYS A 31 10.06 -6.45 -5.78
CA CYS A 31 9.56 -5.52 -6.78
C CYS A 31 9.69 -6.12 -8.19
N PRO A 32 8.59 -6.31 -8.93
CA PRO A 32 8.64 -6.94 -10.25
C PRO A 32 9.24 -6.04 -11.34
N LYS A 33 9.49 -4.75 -11.04
CA LYS A 33 10.11 -3.80 -11.97
C LYS A 33 11.62 -3.71 -11.82
N CYS A 34 12.13 -3.62 -10.58
CA CYS A 34 13.56 -3.38 -10.36
C CYS A 34 14.27 -4.50 -9.58
N GLY A 35 13.55 -5.39 -8.90
CA GLY A 35 14.13 -6.44 -8.05
C GLY A 35 14.95 -5.96 -6.85
N ALA A 36 15.15 -4.65 -6.69
CA ALA A 36 16.10 -4.08 -5.72
C ALA A 36 15.54 -3.94 -4.29
N ALA A 37 14.23 -4.13 -4.10
CA ALA A 37 13.59 -4.02 -2.80
C ALA A 37 12.31 -4.87 -2.75
N ARG A 38 11.94 -5.29 -1.53
CA ARG A 38 10.61 -5.83 -1.24
C ARG A 38 9.56 -4.72 -1.39
N LEU A 39 8.39 -5.08 -1.90
CA LEU A 39 7.23 -4.21 -1.94
C LEU A 39 6.71 -3.97 -0.53
N ARG A 40 6.40 -2.71 -0.25
CA ARG A 40 5.64 -2.29 0.92
C ARG A 40 4.17 -2.36 0.58
N ALA A 41 3.34 -2.50 1.60
CA ALA A 41 1.90 -2.57 1.43
C ALA A 41 1.15 -1.92 2.59
N TYR A 42 -0.03 -1.42 2.27
CA TYR A 42 -0.95 -0.80 3.20
C TYR A 42 -2.38 -1.06 2.75
N PHE A 43 -3.29 -1.33 3.67
CA PHE A 43 -4.72 -1.49 3.38
C PHE A 43 -5.53 -0.57 4.27
N HIS A 44 -6.44 0.19 3.65
CA HIS A 44 -7.39 1.03 4.36
C HIS A 44 -8.80 0.51 4.17
N VAL A 45 -9.54 0.36 5.28
CA VAL A 45 -10.93 -0.10 5.25
C VAL A 45 -11.87 1.08 5.08
N PHE A 46 -12.57 1.14 3.95
CA PHE A 46 -13.62 2.14 3.72
C PHE A 46 -15.02 1.66 4.10
N ASN A 47 -15.24 0.33 4.15
CA ASN A 47 -16.49 -0.27 4.58
C ASN A 47 -16.21 -1.35 5.64
N PRO A 48 -16.29 -1.01 6.93
CA PRO A 48 -16.03 -1.94 8.02
C PRO A 48 -16.97 -3.15 8.02
N THR A 49 -18.25 -2.93 7.72
CA THR A 49 -19.27 -3.99 7.70
C THR A 49 -18.96 -5.08 6.68
N LYS A 50 -18.47 -4.70 5.50
CA LYS A 50 -18.08 -5.62 4.42
C LYS A 50 -16.59 -5.95 4.41
N ARG A 51 -15.82 -5.41 5.38
CA ARG A 51 -14.35 -5.47 5.43
C ARG A 51 -13.69 -5.13 4.08
N THR A 52 -14.32 -4.22 3.33
CA THR A 52 -13.92 -3.85 1.98
C THR A 52 -13.16 -2.53 2.02
N GLY A 53 -12.09 -2.44 1.23
CA GLY A 53 -11.18 -1.31 1.24
C GLY A 53 -10.35 -1.24 -0.03
N THR A 54 -9.24 -0.51 0.07
CA THR A 54 -8.23 -0.42 -0.99
C THR A 54 -6.89 -0.88 -0.42
N ILE A 55 -6.14 -1.67 -1.19
CA ILE A 55 -4.75 -1.98 -0.90
C ILE A 55 -3.85 -1.15 -1.81
N TRP A 56 -2.79 -0.58 -1.25
CA TRP A 56 -1.68 0.01 -1.97
C TRP A 56 -0.45 -0.88 -1.81
N VAL A 57 0.30 -1.04 -2.90
CA VAL A 57 1.62 -1.66 -2.89
C VAL A 57 2.61 -0.76 -3.61
N TRP A 58 3.80 -0.59 -3.04
CA TRP A 58 4.80 0.30 -3.63
C TRP A 58 6.23 -0.18 -3.40
N CYS A 59 7.11 0.19 -4.32
CA CYS A 59 8.54 -0.02 -4.21
C CYS A 59 9.24 1.29 -3.89
N ARG A 60 9.88 1.38 -2.71
CA ARG A 60 10.68 2.54 -2.32
C ARG A 60 11.84 2.81 -3.27
N ALA A 61 12.48 1.76 -3.80
CA ALA A 61 13.69 1.89 -4.62
C ALA A 61 13.41 2.50 -6.00
N CYS A 62 12.40 2.01 -6.73
CA CYS A 62 12.07 2.51 -8.07
C CYS A 62 10.82 3.39 -8.12
N ARG A 63 10.28 3.76 -6.95
CA ARG A 63 9.13 4.66 -6.75
C ARG A 63 7.90 4.28 -7.58
N THR A 64 7.73 2.98 -7.83
CA THR A 64 6.60 2.45 -8.61
C THR A 64 5.56 1.88 -7.67
N THR A 65 4.30 2.17 -7.94
CA THR A 65 3.16 1.88 -7.08
C THR A 65 2.00 1.28 -7.88
N SER A 66 1.10 0.58 -7.20
CA SER A 66 -0.21 0.20 -7.72
C SER A 66 -1.17 0.04 -6.55
N HIS A 67 -2.47 0.12 -6.84
CA HIS A 67 -3.50 -0.10 -5.84
C HIS A 67 -4.65 -0.91 -6.42
N LEU A 68 -5.33 -1.67 -5.56
CA LEU A 68 -6.55 -2.40 -5.91
C LEU A 68 -7.70 -1.90 -5.03
N PRO A 69 -8.69 -1.20 -5.61
CA PRO A 69 -9.86 -0.73 -4.87
C PRO A 69 -10.91 -1.83 -4.74
N ARG A 70 -11.82 -1.67 -3.77
CA ARG A 70 -13.00 -2.53 -3.55
C ARG A 70 -12.64 -4.00 -3.30
N VAL A 71 -11.54 -4.24 -2.59
CA VAL A 71 -11.07 -5.58 -2.24
C VAL A 71 -11.30 -5.88 -0.76
N THR A 72 -11.39 -7.16 -0.41
CA THR A 72 -11.48 -7.62 0.98
C THR A 72 -10.14 -8.15 1.44
N LEU A 73 -9.74 -7.79 2.66
CA LEU A 73 -8.50 -8.24 3.26
C LEU A 73 -8.69 -9.58 3.97
N ALA A 74 -8.01 -10.63 3.50
CA ALA A 74 -8.09 -11.97 4.07
C ALA A 74 -7.06 -12.23 5.18
N ALA A 75 -5.98 -11.44 5.24
CA ALA A 75 -4.90 -11.56 6.22
C ALA A 75 -4.61 -10.24 6.91
N ASP A 76 -4.16 -10.26 8.16
CA ASP A 76 -3.80 -9.04 8.89
C ASP A 76 -2.51 -8.40 8.30
N LEU A 77 -2.59 -7.14 7.83
CA LEU A 77 -1.44 -6.36 7.34
C LEU A 77 -0.78 -5.50 8.43
N GLY A 78 -1.31 -5.53 9.65
CA GLY A 78 -0.97 -4.60 10.71
C GLY A 78 -2.01 -3.48 10.82
N PRO A 79 -1.77 -2.52 11.75
CA PRO A 79 -2.74 -1.49 12.07
C PRO A 79 -2.95 -0.55 10.88
N ASP A 80 -4.19 -0.08 10.77
CA ASP A 80 -4.57 1.04 9.91
C ASP A 80 -4.51 2.33 10.75
N PRO A 81 -3.47 3.17 10.61
CA PRO A 81 -3.30 4.40 11.39
C PRO A 81 -4.34 5.47 11.01
N PHE A 82 -5.07 5.25 9.91
CA PHE A 82 -6.10 6.14 9.41
C PHE A 82 -7.51 5.56 9.59
N ALA A 83 -7.67 4.47 10.37
CA ALA A 83 -8.95 3.78 10.57
C ALA A 83 -10.08 4.66 11.14
N GLN A 84 -9.71 5.75 11.83
CA GLN A 84 -10.66 6.69 12.42
C GLN A 84 -11.06 7.83 11.46
N LEU A 85 -10.43 7.92 10.30
CA LEU A 85 -10.75 8.95 9.33
C LEU A 85 -12.04 8.64 8.58
N THR A 86 -12.82 9.68 8.32
CA THR A 86 -13.92 9.59 7.36
C THR A 86 -13.38 9.45 5.94
N LEU A 87 -14.23 9.04 5.00
CA LEU A 87 -13.87 8.97 3.58
C LEU A 87 -13.36 10.32 3.05
N GLU A 88 -14.01 11.42 3.44
CA GLU A 88 -13.62 12.77 3.03
C GLU A 88 -12.25 13.17 3.60
N GLN A 89 -12.01 12.85 4.88
CA GLN A 89 -10.72 13.11 5.51
C GLN A 89 -9.60 12.30 4.85
N PHE A 90 -9.86 11.02 4.55
CA PHE A 90 -8.88 10.18 3.85
C PHE A 90 -8.61 10.71 2.43
N ALA A 91 -9.65 11.06 1.67
CA ALA A 91 -9.50 11.64 0.33
C ALA A 91 -8.70 12.95 0.34
N ALA A 92 -8.85 13.76 1.39
CA ALA A 92 -8.03 14.96 1.59
C ALA A 92 -6.56 14.62 1.82
N LEU A 93 -6.24 13.53 2.55
CA LEU A 93 -4.86 13.05 2.68
C LEU A 93 -4.28 12.55 1.35
N GLU A 94 -5.08 11.88 0.52
CA GLU A 94 -4.63 11.41 -0.79
C GLU A 94 -4.31 12.55 -1.75
N SER A 95 -5.02 13.67 -1.60
CA SER A 95 -4.93 14.84 -2.49
C SER A 95 -3.98 15.93 -1.98
N ASP A 96 -3.35 15.74 -0.81
CA ASP A 96 -2.44 16.71 -0.20
C ASP A 96 -1.16 16.88 -1.06
N PRO A 97 -0.93 18.06 -1.66
CA PRO A 97 0.25 18.28 -2.50
C PRO A 97 1.54 18.45 -1.69
N ALA A 98 1.46 18.73 -0.38
CA ALA A 98 2.61 18.93 0.48
C ALA A 98 3.23 17.59 0.93
N GLU A 99 2.41 16.57 1.18
CA GLU A 99 2.86 15.22 1.53
C GLU A 99 1.97 14.18 0.82
N PRO A 100 2.40 13.66 -0.34
CA PRO A 100 1.68 12.59 -1.03
C PRO A 100 1.47 11.39 -0.11
N LEU A 101 0.28 10.77 -0.16
CA LEU A 101 -0.08 9.62 0.70
C LEU A 101 1.04 8.57 0.78
N LEU A 102 1.64 8.20 -0.36
CA LEU A 102 2.68 7.17 -0.40
C LEU A 102 3.97 7.62 0.29
N ASP A 103 4.32 8.91 0.32
CA ASP A 103 5.45 9.40 1.10
C ASP A 103 5.18 9.30 2.60
N ARG A 104 3.95 9.62 3.02
CA ARG A 104 3.50 9.43 4.40
C ARG A 104 3.54 7.96 4.80
N LEU A 105 2.99 7.08 3.98
CA LEU A 105 3.00 5.64 4.21
C LEU A 105 4.43 5.07 4.24
N ASP A 106 5.33 5.53 3.37
CA ASP A 106 6.72 5.08 3.35
C ASP A 106 7.45 5.42 4.66
N ARG A 107 7.21 6.61 5.21
CA ARG A 107 7.70 7.01 6.53
C ARG A 107 7.09 6.18 7.66
N LEU A 108 5.78 5.93 7.62
CA LEU A 108 5.11 5.10 8.63
C LEU A 108 5.61 3.64 8.64
N VAL A 109 6.03 3.12 7.49
CA VAL A 109 6.73 1.83 7.41
C VAL A 109 8.12 1.93 8.06
N ASP A 110 8.90 2.96 7.74
CA ASP A 110 10.24 3.17 8.31
C ASP A 110 10.20 3.30 9.84
N ASP A 111 9.19 3.98 10.37
CA ASP A 111 8.98 4.19 11.80
C ASP A 111 8.33 2.96 12.49
N GLY A 112 8.03 1.90 11.73
CA GLY A 112 7.43 0.65 12.23
C GLY A 112 5.99 0.79 12.70
N THR A 113 5.28 1.83 12.25
CA THR A 113 3.86 2.06 12.57
C THR A 113 2.96 1.17 11.74
N ILE A 114 3.31 0.93 10.46
CA ILE A 114 2.58 0.03 9.55
C ILE A 114 3.55 -0.99 8.93
N GLY A 115 3.01 -2.12 8.45
CA GLY A 115 3.82 -3.26 8.03
C GLY A 115 4.20 -4.09 9.25
N GLY A 116 3.41 -5.13 9.51
CA GLY A 116 3.56 -5.99 10.68
C GLY A 116 5.02 -6.38 10.95
N LYS A 117 5.46 -6.21 12.20
CA LYS A 117 6.79 -6.60 12.67
C LYS A 117 6.96 -8.10 12.46
N HIS A 118 7.63 -8.51 11.38
CA HIS A 118 8.27 -9.81 11.36
C HIS A 118 9.56 -9.69 12.17
N ARG A 119 9.49 -10.20 13.41
CA ARG A 119 10.69 -10.61 14.13
C ARG A 119 11.44 -11.62 13.24
N ALA A 120 12.75 -11.44 13.17
CA ALA A 120 13.72 -12.21 12.40
C ALA A 120 13.54 -13.73 12.48
#